data_AF-A0A1F3VLF7-F1
#
_entry.id   AF-A0A1F3VLF7-F1
#
_cell.length_a   1.000
_cell.length_b   1.000
_cell.length_c   1.000
_cell.angle_alpha   90.00
_cell.angle_beta   90.00
_cell.angle_gamma   90.00
#
_symmetry.space_group_name_H-M   'P 1'
#
loop_
_entity.id
_entity.type
_entity.pdbx_description
1 polymer ?
#
loop_
_entity_poly.entity_id
_entity_poly.type
_entity_poly.pdbx_seq_one_letter_code
_entity_poly.pdbx_strand_id
1 'polypeptide(L)'
;MVWILMINLFFGCMENQTSGQRRTSGVTKGLQGMIDPIKDTNPLIPVITPTAIPSSVAPEVLLNGIVDPTDGSYKTKISLPKNYNGWLYLSGLNLFTLKDKIVYVRFRFGTELSSVTMQGLIAKGSGITPDTQIDHLILDFSKQDFQSMRVHYDLYDYKDYDESDILVGNSQDKNLYCRGLKTEDDVTFVPTASHPQCNYAGARCLYSYASIIDSGLYDGSNLTTLRKYPAYDVEGNGYHNNSLEVVKNRCLPDSAYIGDVQTTLGPLGTIVTNNSIGSVFRLDGKNYTWKGPYRTSALGLWQIAGQAVFGKYGVFQKSIDGSVNPEFGYQANLYPRAQTISLQSQMEYMGSAAAFARKEKKIMLASGESMYMDGCSTRVIRPSVNKCNVTADLEVYYLDENEKEVSVLKNKFLKIQLIEEQNVYLTSRSCQIDSNCGSGECCFNHQCFEKSMVGGTCLSEMPSEGNRQTGENCQNDLECSSLCCSNQKRCAVHIYSQDEKVLCGKSAGESCIAKEFCQEYQIPTCYKVKTGIFDGKQTCAIRCYYKPTFGDCVNFRCQIPATPSVPYLDLKNPNCTDAIDAPTQF
;
A
#
# COMPACT_ATOMS: atom_id res chain seq x y z
N MET A 1 47.39 -43.22 -4.68
CA MET A 1 48.47 -43.39 -3.69
C MET A 1 48.07 -42.60 -2.45
N VAL A 2 47.67 -43.32 -1.37
CA VAL A 2 47.68 -42.94 0.07
C VAL A 2 46.82 -41.72 0.50
N TRP A 3 45.64 -41.81 1.14
CA TRP A 3 45.19 -42.27 2.49
C TRP A 3 45.79 -41.55 3.72
N ILE A 4 44.91 -41.15 4.67
CA ILE A 4 44.98 -41.06 6.17
C ILE A 4 44.33 -39.76 6.71
N LEU A 5 43.15 -39.75 7.38
CA LEU A 5 42.73 -40.15 8.77
C LEU A 5 43.20 -39.18 9.90
N MET A 6 42.26 -38.53 10.63
CA MET A 6 41.82 -38.79 12.05
C MET A 6 42.85 -38.32 13.13
N ILE A 7 42.57 -37.87 14.37
CA ILE A 7 41.43 -37.57 15.25
C ILE A 7 42.08 -37.08 16.61
N ASN A 8 41.32 -36.42 17.52
CA ASN A 8 41.56 -36.26 18.99
C ASN A 8 42.71 -35.35 19.49
N LEU A 9 42.71 -34.72 20.68
CA LEU A 9 41.83 -34.61 21.87
C LEU A 9 42.48 -33.54 22.81
N PHE A 10 41.68 -33.03 23.77
CA PHE A 10 41.98 -32.88 25.22
C PHE A 10 41.80 -31.52 25.95
N PHE A 11 40.97 -31.64 27.00
CA PHE A 11 40.96 -31.07 28.37
C PHE A 11 40.79 -29.54 28.61
N GLY A 12 40.07 -29.09 29.66
CA GLY A 12 39.63 -29.84 30.83
C GLY A 12 38.52 -29.23 31.71
N CYS A 13 38.12 -30.08 32.66
CA CYS A 13 37.11 -29.94 33.70
C CYS A 13 37.60 -29.19 34.95
N MET A 14 36.66 -28.68 35.75
CA MET A 14 36.51 -28.78 37.23
C MET A 14 35.46 -27.73 37.67
N GLU A 15 34.27 -28.01 38.24
CA GLU A 15 33.91 -28.76 39.48
C GLU A 15 34.37 -27.99 40.76
N ASN A 16 33.63 -27.68 41.83
CA ASN A 16 32.36 -28.16 42.41
C ASN A 16 31.81 -27.18 43.50
N GLN A 17 30.51 -27.35 43.79
CA GLN A 17 29.80 -27.31 45.10
C GLN A 17 29.84 -26.09 46.06
N THR A 18 28.66 -25.67 46.57
CA THR A 18 28.11 -26.16 47.86
C THR A 18 26.71 -25.60 48.20
N SER A 19 25.97 -26.41 48.95
CA SER A 19 24.59 -26.27 49.43
C SER A 19 24.42 -25.40 50.69
N GLY A 20 23.20 -24.92 50.96
CA GLY A 20 22.79 -24.48 52.30
C GLY A 20 21.28 -24.30 52.48
N GLN A 21 20.64 -25.23 53.18
CA GLN A 21 19.28 -25.09 53.74
C GLN A 21 19.29 -24.25 55.02
N ARG A 22 18.18 -23.54 55.31
CA ARG A 22 17.71 -23.33 56.70
C ARG A 22 16.20 -23.09 56.80
N ARG A 23 15.56 -23.85 57.70
CA ARG A 23 14.19 -23.71 58.24
C ARG A 23 14.19 -22.83 59.50
N THR A 24 13.03 -22.21 59.80
CA THR A 24 12.35 -22.03 61.13
C THR A 24 11.07 -21.21 60.89
N SER A 25 9.81 -21.55 61.21
CA SER A 25 9.06 -22.07 62.39
C SER A 25 8.74 -21.05 63.52
N GLY A 26 7.42 -20.92 63.80
CA GLY A 26 6.73 -20.35 64.99
C GLY A 26 5.33 -19.82 64.58
N VAL A 27 4.12 -20.30 64.96
CA VAL A 27 3.50 -20.89 66.18
C VAL A 27 3.49 -19.86 67.33
N THR A 28 2.36 -19.37 67.91
CA THR A 28 1.24 -20.06 68.61
C THR A 28 0.12 -19.07 69.06
N LYS A 29 -1.15 -19.55 69.15
CA LYS A 29 -2.25 -19.38 70.18
C LYS A 29 -2.59 -17.97 70.75
N GLY A 30 -3.82 -17.58 71.13
CA GLY A 30 -5.15 -18.22 71.29
C GLY A 30 -5.98 -17.50 72.39
N LEU A 31 -7.30 -17.75 72.39
CA LEU A 31 -8.33 -17.65 73.46
C LEU A 31 -9.38 -16.51 73.56
N GLN A 32 -10.61 -17.05 73.70
CA GLN A 32 -11.96 -16.57 74.08
C GLN A 32 -12.14 -15.45 75.12
N GLY A 33 -13.27 -14.75 74.99
CA GLY A 33 -14.02 -14.16 76.11
C GLY A 33 -15.33 -13.48 75.69
N MET A 34 -16.47 -14.15 75.92
CA MET A 34 -17.85 -13.66 75.77
C MET A 34 -18.19 -12.53 76.75
N ILE A 35 -18.80 -11.42 76.28
CA ILE A 35 -19.89 -10.68 76.95
C ILE A 35 -20.73 -9.99 75.85
N ASP A 36 -22.04 -10.25 75.85
CA ASP A 36 -23.11 -9.50 75.17
C ASP A 36 -24.22 -9.30 76.25
N PRO A 37 -25.22 -8.39 76.11
CA PRO A 37 -25.49 -7.47 75.01
C PRO A 37 -25.92 -6.05 75.47
N ILE A 38 -25.68 -4.99 74.67
CA ILE A 38 -26.58 -3.83 74.62
C ILE A 38 -26.73 -3.37 73.16
N LYS A 39 -27.99 -3.34 72.71
CA LYS A 39 -28.51 -2.81 71.44
C LYS A 39 -28.02 -1.38 71.20
N ASP A 40 -27.48 -1.13 70.01
CA ASP A 40 -27.76 0.11 69.29
C ASP A 40 -27.77 -0.14 67.78
N THR A 41 -28.90 0.18 67.17
CA THR A 41 -29.18 0.06 65.75
C THR A 41 -28.66 1.29 65.01
N ASN A 42 -27.60 1.12 64.22
CA ASN A 42 -27.24 2.03 63.14
C ASN A 42 -26.93 1.20 61.88
N PRO A 43 -27.69 1.33 60.78
CA PRO A 43 -27.39 0.61 59.56
C PRO A 43 -26.13 1.20 58.91
N LEU A 44 -25.08 0.37 58.86
CA LEU A 44 -23.84 0.62 58.13
C LEU A 44 -24.14 0.88 56.65
N ILE A 45 -23.68 2.04 56.16
CA ILE A 45 -23.55 2.33 54.74
C ILE A 45 -22.53 1.33 54.16
N PRO A 46 -22.89 0.49 53.18
CA PRO A 46 -21.91 -0.37 52.54
C PRO A 46 -20.94 0.48 51.73
N VAL A 47 -19.66 0.42 52.07
CA VAL A 47 -18.56 0.87 51.23
C VAL A 47 -18.54 -0.04 50.00
N ILE A 48 -19.06 0.48 48.88
CA ILE A 48 -19.01 -0.21 47.59
C ILE A 48 -17.62 0.01 47.02
N THR A 49 -16.76 -1.01 47.13
CA THR A 49 -15.53 -1.10 46.35
C THR A 49 -15.92 -1.08 44.86
N PRO A 50 -15.36 -0.20 44.02
CA PRO A 50 -15.69 -0.20 42.60
C PRO A 50 -15.22 -1.51 41.98
N THR A 51 -16.18 -2.33 41.57
CA THR A 51 -15.95 -3.54 40.80
C THR A 51 -15.24 -3.15 39.51
N ALA A 52 -14.03 -3.67 39.30
CA ALA A 52 -13.29 -3.48 38.07
C ALA A 52 -14.15 -3.91 36.88
N ILE A 53 -14.40 -2.97 35.96
CA ILE A 53 -15.03 -3.22 34.68
C ILE A 53 -14.04 -4.07 33.86
N PRO A 54 -14.44 -5.21 33.28
CA PRO A 54 -13.55 -5.96 32.40
C PRO A 54 -13.26 -5.13 31.14
N SER A 55 -12.02 -4.68 31.02
CA SER A 55 -11.44 -4.09 29.81
C SER A 55 -11.20 -5.19 28.77
N SER A 56 -12.18 -5.49 27.92
CA SER A 56 -11.98 -6.45 26.83
C SER A 56 -12.46 -5.99 25.45
N VAL A 57 -12.84 -4.72 25.30
CA VAL A 57 -12.89 -4.11 23.97
C VAL A 57 -11.57 -3.41 23.76
N ALA A 58 -10.62 -4.10 23.12
CA ALA A 58 -9.41 -3.45 22.63
C ALA A 58 -9.85 -2.26 21.76
N PRO A 59 -9.41 -1.02 22.06
CA PRO A 59 -9.73 0.12 21.21
C PRO A 59 -9.26 -0.18 19.79
N GLU A 60 -10.15 0.00 18.83
CA GLU A 60 -9.87 -0.28 17.42
C GLU A 60 -8.80 0.71 16.94
N VAL A 61 -7.57 0.23 16.81
CA VAL A 61 -6.46 0.97 16.21
C VAL A 61 -6.65 0.98 14.71
N LEU A 62 -6.58 2.15 14.10
CA LEU A 62 -6.72 2.32 12.65
C LEU A 62 -5.46 2.96 12.09
N LEU A 63 -4.97 2.47 10.94
CA LEU A 63 -3.93 3.13 10.16
C LEU A 63 -4.56 3.66 8.88
N ASN A 64 -4.40 4.97 8.65
CA ASN A 64 -5.11 5.66 7.58
C ASN A 64 -4.17 6.11 6.45
N GLY A 65 -2.86 6.14 6.70
CA GLY A 65 -1.89 6.57 5.71
C GLY A 65 -0.45 6.54 6.19
N ILE A 66 0.41 6.91 5.26
CA ILE A 66 1.85 6.85 5.35
C ILE A 66 2.38 8.26 5.05
N VAL A 67 3.30 8.75 5.86
CA VAL A 67 4.04 9.98 5.52
C VAL A 67 5.12 9.57 4.53
N ASP A 68 5.05 10.07 3.30
CA ASP A 68 6.04 9.80 2.29
C ASP A 68 7.37 10.44 2.70
N PRO A 69 8.45 9.66 2.84
CA PRO A 69 9.73 10.19 3.31
C PRO A 69 10.42 11.12 2.31
N THR A 70 9.98 11.17 1.06
CA THR A 70 10.60 12.01 0.01
C THR A 70 10.09 13.45 0.05
N ASP A 71 8.79 13.65 0.29
CA ASP A 71 8.15 14.98 0.23
C ASP A 71 7.39 15.33 1.53
N GLY A 72 7.34 14.42 2.51
CA GLY A 72 6.62 14.61 3.78
C GLY A 72 5.10 14.57 3.65
N SER A 73 4.56 14.30 2.46
CA SER A 73 3.11 14.32 2.23
C SER A 73 2.43 13.03 2.67
N TYR A 74 1.15 13.14 2.98
CA TYR A 74 0.35 12.01 3.41
C TYR A 74 -0.18 11.21 2.22
N LYS A 75 0.16 9.92 2.15
CA LYS A 75 -0.23 9.03 1.05
C LYS A 75 -0.73 7.68 1.56
N THR A 76 -1.63 7.07 0.81
CA THR A 76 -2.11 5.69 1.03
C THR A 76 -1.24 4.67 0.29
N LYS A 77 -0.40 5.16 -0.63
CA LYS A 77 0.55 4.41 -1.43
C LYS A 77 1.85 5.19 -1.53
N ILE A 78 2.98 4.52 -1.26
CA ILE A 78 4.32 5.07 -1.50
C ILE A 78 5.18 4.06 -2.25
N SER A 79 6.21 4.56 -2.94
CA SER A 79 7.24 3.75 -3.59
C SER A 79 8.57 3.98 -2.88
N LEU A 80 9.19 2.91 -2.35
CA LEU A 80 10.46 2.96 -1.64
C LEU A 80 11.51 2.11 -2.34
N PRO A 81 12.77 2.57 -2.44
CA PRO A 81 13.85 1.70 -2.87
C PRO A 81 14.13 0.66 -1.77
N LYS A 82 14.55 -0.54 -2.17
CA LYS A 82 14.86 -1.62 -1.22
C LYS A 82 15.92 -1.28 -0.18
N ASN A 83 16.84 -0.39 -0.51
CA ASN A 83 17.93 0.07 0.36
C ASN A 83 17.56 1.29 1.21
N TYR A 84 16.26 1.64 1.28
CA TYR A 84 15.77 2.73 2.14
C TYR A 84 16.29 2.57 3.57
N ASN A 85 16.91 3.63 4.09
CA ASN A 85 17.66 3.63 5.35
C ASN A 85 17.21 4.73 6.32
N GLY A 86 15.92 5.07 6.31
CA GLY A 86 15.33 6.17 7.08
C GLY A 86 14.18 5.75 7.99
N TRP A 87 13.42 6.75 8.43
CA TRP A 87 12.26 6.56 9.28
C TRP A 87 10.97 6.58 8.46
N LEU A 88 10.12 5.57 8.64
CA LEU A 88 8.79 5.56 8.05
C LEU A 88 7.74 5.83 9.13
N TYR A 89 6.81 6.74 8.83
CA TYR A 89 5.75 7.13 9.76
C TYR A 89 4.42 6.64 9.21
N LEU A 90 3.74 5.80 10.01
CA LEU A 90 2.39 5.35 9.75
C LEU A 90 1.46 6.13 10.67
N SER A 91 0.54 6.91 10.10
CA SER A 91 -0.39 7.70 10.90
C SER A 91 -1.73 6.99 11.04
N GLY A 92 -2.32 7.13 12.22
CA GLY A 92 -3.49 6.36 12.60
C GLY A 92 -4.28 6.97 13.75
N LEU A 93 -5.42 6.35 14.05
CA LEU A 93 -6.25 6.68 15.19
C LEU A 93 -6.03 5.65 16.30
N ASN A 94 -6.18 6.10 17.54
CA ASN A 94 -6.04 5.28 18.75
C ASN A 94 -4.66 4.62 18.93
N LEU A 95 -3.62 5.07 18.24
CA LEU A 95 -2.28 4.49 18.37
C LEU A 95 -1.68 4.63 19.80
N PHE A 96 -2.08 5.66 20.56
CA PHE A 96 -1.68 5.83 21.96
C PHE A 96 -2.01 4.63 22.85
N THR A 97 -3.01 3.82 22.50
CA THR A 97 -3.43 2.67 23.31
C THR A 97 -2.37 1.57 23.31
N LEU A 98 -1.39 1.65 22.40
CA LEU A 98 -0.26 0.74 22.28
C LEU A 98 1.03 1.27 22.93
N LYS A 99 1.01 2.46 23.55
CA LYS A 99 2.22 3.14 24.06
C LYS A 99 3.00 2.33 25.10
N ASP A 100 2.30 1.54 25.93
CA ASP A 100 2.92 0.70 26.96
C ASP A 100 3.18 -0.73 26.47
N LYS A 101 3.11 -0.98 25.16
CA LYS A 101 3.32 -2.29 24.53
C LYS A 101 4.55 -2.27 23.64
N ILE A 102 5.19 -3.43 23.49
CA ILE A 102 6.20 -3.65 22.47
C ILE A 102 5.46 -3.95 21.16
N VAL A 103 5.40 -2.95 20.28
CA VAL A 103 4.65 -3.02 19.02
C VAL A 103 5.55 -3.52 17.91
N TYR A 104 5.00 -4.39 17.07
CA TYR A 104 5.61 -4.90 15.85
C TYR A 104 4.71 -4.60 14.65
N VAL A 105 5.34 -4.34 13.52
CA VAL A 105 4.70 -4.20 12.22
C VAL A 105 5.22 -5.28 11.30
N ARG A 106 4.31 -6.10 10.78
CA ARG A 106 4.60 -7.14 9.79
C ARG A 106 4.05 -6.72 8.44
N PHE A 107 4.94 -6.52 7.50
CA PHE A 107 4.61 -6.32 6.09
C PHE A 107 4.60 -7.66 5.39
N ARG A 108 3.58 -7.95 4.57
CA ARG A 108 3.56 -9.14 3.69
C ARG A 108 3.49 -8.69 2.26
N PHE A 109 4.41 -9.16 1.43
CA PHE A 109 4.60 -8.70 0.06
C PHE A 109 4.19 -9.76 -0.96
N GLY A 110 3.59 -9.28 -2.06
CA GLY A 110 3.32 -10.07 -3.24
C GLY A 110 2.27 -11.16 -3.06
N THR A 111 2.11 -11.98 -4.11
CA THR A 111 1.24 -13.18 -4.07
C THR A 111 1.79 -14.28 -3.17
N GLU A 112 3.10 -14.26 -2.93
CA GLU A 112 3.85 -15.18 -2.08
C GLU A 112 3.72 -14.87 -0.58
N LEU A 113 3.24 -13.66 -0.22
CA LEU A 113 3.12 -13.17 1.15
C LEU A 113 4.44 -13.22 1.95
N SER A 114 5.56 -12.93 1.28
CA SER A 114 6.88 -12.86 1.93
C SER A 114 6.86 -11.76 2.99
N SER A 115 7.25 -12.09 4.22
CA SER A 115 7.07 -11.18 5.34
C SER A 115 8.35 -10.53 5.83
N VAL A 116 8.26 -9.25 6.17
CA VAL A 116 9.28 -8.51 6.94
C VAL A 116 8.61 -7.98 8.20
N THR A 117 9.20 -8.29 9.35
CA THR A 117 8.69 -7.84 10.65
C THR A 117 9.68 -6.87 11.26
N MET A 118 9.17 -5.75 11.75
CA MET A 118 9.97 -4.70 12.37
C MET A 118 9.33 -4.26 13.68
N GLN A 119 10.15 -3.83 14.62
CA GLN A 119 9.66 -3.20 15.84
C GLN A 119 9.27 -1.76 15.53
N GLY A 120 8.11 -1.33 16.02
CA GLY A 120 7.61 0.03 15.90
C GLY A 120 7.61 0.78 17.22
N LEU A 121 7.76 2.10 17.13
CA LEU A 121 7.68 3.03 18.24
C LEU A 121 6.45 3.91 18.08
N ILE A 122 5.64 4.02 19.13
CA ILE A 122 4.56 5.01 19.17
C ILE A 122 5.13 6.31 19.73
N ALA A 123 5.10 7.36 18.91
CA ALA A 123 5.47 8.69 19.36
C ALA A 123 4.55 9.75 18.77
N LYS A 124 4.40 10.86 19.49
CA LYS A 124 3.74 12.04 18.96
C LYS A 124 4.66 12.70 17.96
N GLY A 125 4.13 13.00 16.79
CA GLY A 125 4.81 13.81 15.78
C GLY A 125 3.87 14.89 15.28
N SER A 126 4.43 15.84 14.54
CA SER A 126 3.63 16.78 13.77
C SER A 126 2.67 16.00 12.89
N GLY A 127 1.39 16.36 12.95
CA GLY A 127 0.40 15.92 12.00
C GLY A 127 0.62 16.62 10.66
N ILE A 128 -0.42 16.59 9.82
CA ILE A 128 -0.41 17.29 8.52
C ILE A 128 -0.22 18.82 8.71
N THR A 129 -0.40 19.35 9.93
CA THR A 129 0.04 20.69 10.34
C THR A 129 0.95 20.65 11.58
N PRO A 130 1.90 21.59 11.75
CA PRO A 130 2.84 21.63 12.88
C PRO A 130 2.18 21.73 14.27
N ASP A 131 0.93 22.21 14.33
CA ASP A 131 0.21 22.49 15.57
C ASP A 131 -0.65 21.31 16.06
N THR A 132 -0.97 20.36 15.18
CA THR A 132 -1.67 19.12 15.54
C THR A 132 -0.67 18.03 15.89
N GLN A 133 -0.67 17.54 17.13
CA GLN A 133 0.10 16.35 17.49
C GLN A 133 -0.76 15.11 17.27
N ILE A 134 -0.37 14.28 16.30
CA ILE A 134 -0.96 12.95 16.11
C ILE A 134 0.04 11.89 16.55
N ASP A 135 -0.48 10.78 17.07
CA ASP A 135 0.35 9.61 17.35
C ASP A 135 0.71 8.97 16.01
N HIS A 136 2.01 8.75 15.81
CA HIS A 136 2.54 8.00 14.69
C HIS A 136 3.12 6.68 15.19
N LEU A 137 2.94 5.65 14.38
CA LEU A 137 3.71 4.42 14.47
C LEU A 137 4.94 4.57 13.59
N ILE A 138 6.08 4.75 14.24
CA ILE A 138 7.36 5.05 13.62
C ILE A 138 8.16 3.75 13.48
N LEU A 139 8.72 3.55 12.29
CA LEU A 139 9.55 2.39 11.96
C LEU A 139 10.94 2.86 11.53
N ASP A 140 11.96 2.26 12.12
CA ASP A 140 13.38 2.53 11.80
C ASP A 140 13.89 1.54 10.75
N PHE A 141 14.14 2.00 9.54
CA PHE A 141 14.74 1.21 8.46
C PHE A 141 16.26 1.39 8.36
N SER A 142 16.95 1.91 9.37
CA SER A 142 18.41 2.06 9.38
C SER A 142 19.18 0.76 9.08
N LYS A 143 18.55 -0.40 9.32
CA LYS A 143 19.07 -1.74 9.01
C LYS A 143 18.79 -2.22 7.58
N GLN A 144 18.11 -1.41 6.77
CA GLN A 144 17.69 -1.74 5.41
C GLN A 144 16.88 -3.04 5.35
N ASP A 145 15.85 -3.16 6.18
CA ASP A 145 15.05 -4.38 6.36
C ASP A 145 14.42 -4.93 5.06
N PHE A 146 14.30 -4.10 4.02
CA PHE A 146 13.82 -4.49 2.69
C PHE A 146 14.91 -4.91 1.70
N GLN A 147 16.20 -4.83 2.05
CA GLN A 147 17.30 -5.10 1.12
C GLN A 147 17.28 -6.53 0.56
N SER A 148 16.93 -7.50 1.40
CA SER A 148 16.83 -8.92 1.02
C SER A 148 15.53 -9.26 0.29
N MET A 149 14.55 -8.35 0.24
CA MET A 149 13.27 -8.60 -0.40
C MET A 149 13.43 -8.76 -1.92
N ARG A 150 12.78 -9.79 -2.46
CA ARG A 150 12.79 -10.02 -3.91
C ARG A 150 11.77 -9.12 -4.59
N VAL A 151 12.22 -8.34 -5.56
CA VAL A 151 11.38 -7.53 -6.45
C VAL A 151 11.38 -8.18 -7.83
N HIS A 152 10.32 -8.91 -8.13
CA HIS A 152 10.23 -9.73 -9.35
C HIS A 152 8.94 -9.51 -10.13
N TYR A 153 8.02 -8.71 -9.58
CA TYR A 153 6.83 -8.24 -10.27
C TYR A 153 7.17 -7.05 -11.16
N ASP A 154 6.26 -6.74 -12.09
CA ASP A 154 6.44 -5.67 -13.05
C ASP A 154 5.62 -4.43 -12.66
N LEU A 155 6.22 -3.26 -12.89
CA LEU A 155 5.58 -1.95 -12.79
C LEU A 155 4.78 -1.65 -14.05
N TYR A 156 3.56 -1.15 -13.86
CA TYR A 156 2.68 -0.69 -14.92
C TYR A 156 2.37 0.79 -14.77
N ASP A 157 2.47 1.50 -15.88
CA ASP A 157 2.20 2.91 -16.02
C ASP A 157 0.79 3.13 -16.52
N TYR A 158 -0.08 3.56 -15.61
CA TYR A 158 -1.48 3.90 -15.88
C TYR A 158 -1.71 5.41 -16.01
N LYS A 159 -0.65 6.20 -16.17
CA LYS A 159 -0.83 7.61 -16.50
C LYS A 159 -1.57 7.71 -17.83
N ASP A 160 -2.59 8.56 -17.85
CA ASP A 160 -3.25 8.94 -19.09
C ASP A 160 -2.35 9.97 -19.78
N TYR A 161 -2.02 9.72 -21.04
CA TYR A 161 -1.10 10.56 -21.79
C TYR A 161 -1.84 11.22 -22.93
N ASP A 162 -1.97 12.54 -22.84
CA ASP A 162 -2.28 13.41 -23.95
C ASP A 162 -0.99 13.88 -24.65
N GLU A 163 -1.10 14.51 -25.83
CA GLU A 163 0.06 14.87 -26.66
C GLU A 163 1.08 15.81 -25.99
N SER A 164 0.70 16.49 -24.90
CA SER A 164 1.55 17.40 -24.12
C SER A 164 2.10 16.81 -22.81
N ASP A 165 1.76 15.56 -22.48
CA ASP A 165 2.09 15.01 -21.17
C ASP A 165 3.55 14.58 -21.02
N ILE A 166 4.12 14.92 -19.87
CA ILE A 166 5.44 14.46 -19.47
C ILE A 166 5.39 12.96 -19.19
N LEU A 167 6.21 12.17 -19.88
CA LEU A 167 6.35 10.73 -19.62
C LEU A 167 6.81 10.47 -18.20
N VAL A 168 6.32 9.38 -17.60
CA VAL A 168 6.83 8.92 -16.32
C VAL A 168 8.32 8.56 -16.49
N GLY A 169 9.18 9.35 -15.84
CA GLY A 169 10.63 9.25 -15.95
C GLY A 169 11.30 8.47 -14.81
N ASN A 170 10.59 8.31 -13.68
CA ASN A 170 11.12 7.68 -12.47
C ASN A 170 10.19 6.56 -11.98
N SER A 171 10.76 5.53 -11.36
CA SER A 171 10.01 4.36 -10.87
C SER A 171 9.25 4.62 -9.56
N GLN A 172 9.37 5.82 -8.99
CA GLN A 172 8.66 6.22 -7.76
C GLN A 172 7.34 6.95 -8.05
N ASP A 173 7.06 7.27 -9.32
CA ASP A 173 5.88 8.04 -9.70
C ASP A 173 4.59 7.38 -9.20
N LYS A 174 3.70 8.22 -8.66
CA LYS A 174 2.43 7.79 -8.05
C LYS A 174 1.52 7.01 -8.99
N ASN A 175 1.64 7.21 -10.30
CA ASN A 175 0.85 6.55 -11.33
C ASN A 175 1.39 5.17 -11.72
N LEU A 176 2.52 4.73 -11.15
CA LEU A 176 3.10 3.40 -11.40
C LEU A 176 2.63 2.38 -10.38
N TYR A 177 2.08 1.26 -10.83
CA TYR A 177 1.53 0.22 -9.97
C TYR A 177 2.22 -1.12 -10.20
N CYS A 178 2.66 -1.73 -9.12
CA CYS A 178 3.25 -3.05 -9.11
C CYS A 178 2.17 -4.12 -9.19
N ARG A 179 2.12 -4.86 -10.30
CA ARG A 179 1.18 -5.98 -10.45
C ARG A 179 1.72 -7.24 -9.76
N GLY A 180 1.54 -7.31 -8.46
CA GLY A 180 2.06 -8.38 -7.61
C GLY A 180 1.08 -9.00 -6.63
N LEU A 181 -0.20 -8.65 -6.65
CA LEU A 181 -1.17 -9.07 -5.63
C LEU A 181 -2.21 -10.06 -6.14
N LYS A 182 -2.81 -10.81 -5.22
CA LYS A 182 -4.09 -11.48 -5.48
C LYS A 182 -5.19 -10.42 -5.61
N THR A 183 -6.25 -10.74 -6.36
CA THR A 183 -7.38 -9.81 -6.53
C THR A 183 -8.01 -9.42 -5.18
N GLU A 184 -8.03 -10.33 -4.21
CA GLU A 184 -8.56 -10.11 -2.85
C GLU A 184 -7.72 -9.16 -1.97
N ASP A 185 -6.49 -8.85 -2.39
CA ASP A 185 -5.57 -7.92 -1.73
C ASP A 185 -5.41 -6.62 -2.52
N ASP A 186 -6.04 -6.52 -3.69
CA ASP A 186 -6.02 -5.37 -4.57
C ASP A 186 -7.13 -4.38 -4.19
N VAL A 187 -6.73 -3.32 -3.49
CA VAL A 187 -7.61 -2.25 -2.99
C VAL A 187 -8.27 -1.43 -4.09
N THR A 188 -7.79 -1.54 -5.33
CA THR A 188 -8.37 -0.83 -6.47
C THR A 188 -9.58 -1.57 -7.04
N PHE A 189 -9.72 -2.87 -6.72
CA PHE A 189 -10.80 -3.71 -7.16
C PHE A 189 -11.84 -3.90 -6.06
N VAL A 190 -13.09 -3.56 -6.38
CA VAL A 190 -14.23 -3.79 -5.48
C VAL A 190 -15.16 -4.81 -6.14
N PRO A 191 -15.17 -6.08 -5.68
CA PRO A 191 -16.04 -7.09 -6.23
C PRO A 191 -17.51 -6.75 -5.96
N THR A 192 -18.37 -7.04 -6.93
CA THR A 192 -19.83 -6.94 -6.78
C THR A 192 -20.47 -8.27 -7.11
N ALA A 193 -21.74 -8.49 -6.74
CA ALA A 193 -22.45 -9.73 -7.08
C ALA A 193 -22.48 -10.00 -8.60
N SER A 194 -22.61 -8.95 -9.41
CA SER A 194 -22.55 -9.03 -10.88
C SER A 194 -21.14 -9.16 -11.45
N HIS A 195 -20.13 -8.69 -10.71
CA HIS A 195 -18.73 -8.67 -11.14
C HIS A 195 -17.83 -9.14 -10.00
N PRO A 196 -17.83 -10.45 -9.68
CA PRO A 196 -17.05 -10.99 -8.57
C PRO A 196 -15.55 -11.10 -8.89
N GLN A 197 -15.17 -10.98 -10.15
CA GLN A 197 -13.79 -11.15 -10.64
C GLN A 197 -13.35 -9.95 -11.49
N CYS A 198 -12.04 -9.71 -11.57
CA CYS A 198 -11.50 -8.70 -12.48
C CYS A 198 -11.44 -9.23 -13.92
N ASN A 199 -12.60 -9.30 -14.59
CA ASN A 199 -12.71 -9.89 -15.93
C ASN A 199 -13.54 -9.09 -16.95
N TYR A 200 -14.03 -7.91 -16.55
CA TYR A 200 -14.91 -7.06 -17.35
C TYR A 200 -14.21 -5.76 -17.77
N ALA A 201 -14.74 -5.10 -18.80
CA ALA A 201 -14.17 -3.87 -19.33
C ALA A 201 -14.19 -2.75 -18.29
N GLY A 202 -13.07 -2.05 -18.14
CA GLY A 202 -12.94 -0.95 -17.18
C GLY A 202 -12.76 -1.37 -15.72
N ALA A 203 -12.68 -2.68 -15.42
CA ALA A 203 -12.33 -3.16 -14.09
C ALA A 203 -10.98 -2.57 -13.64
N ARG A 204 -10.93 -2.03 -12.43
CA ARG A 204 -9.71 -1.44 -11.85
C ARG A 204 -9.09 -2.47 -10.94
N CYS A 205 -8.09 -3.20 -11.43
CA CYS A 205 -7.33 -4.14 -10.63
C CYS A 205 -5.83 -3.93 -10.90
N LEU A 206 -5.38 -2.75 -10.46
CA LEU A 206 -4.08 -2.17 -10.82
C LEU A 206 -2.90 -2.89 -10.16
N TYR A 207 -3.12 -3.55 -9.02
CA TYR A 207 -2.11 -4.35 -8.31
C TYR A 207 -2.24 -5.84 -8.59
N SER A 208 -3.38 -6.29 -9.12
CA SER A 208 -3.65 -7.70 -9.40
C SER A 208 -2.61 -8.26 -10.35
N TYR A 209 -2.04 -9.40 -9.97
CA TYR A 209 -0.91 -10.01 -10.65
C TYR A 209 -1.21 -10.30 -12.12
N ALA A 210 -0.33 -9.77 -12.98
CA ALA A 210 -0.18 -10.13 -14.37
C ALA A 210 1.23 -9.72 -14.79
N SER A 211 1.89 -10.57 -15.57
CA SER A 211 3.28 -10.34 -16.00
C SER A 211 3.43 -10.62 -17.49
N ILE A 212 4.05 -9.69 -18.19
CA ILE A 212 4.39 -9.81 -19.60
C ILE A 212 5.88 -9.52 -19.78
N ILE A 213 6.45 -10.04 -20.86
CA ILE A 213 7.85 -9.84 -21.19
C ILE A 213 7.93 -9.39 -22.65
N ASP A 214 8.85 -8.48 -22.96
CA ASP A 214 9.17 -8.12 -24.35
C ASP A 214 9.52 -9.39 -25.15
N SER A 215 8.79 -9.60 -26.24
CA SER A 215 8.92 -10.79 -27.08
C SER A 215 9.72 -10.49 -28.34
N GLY A 216 10.26 -11.57 -28.89
CA GLY A 216 11.00 -11.56 -30.14
C GLY A 216 10.26 -12.30 -31.23
N LEU A 217 11.01 -12.63 -32.28
CA LEU A 217 10.54 -13.56 -33.28
C LEU A 217 10.72 -15.01 -32.78
N TYR A 218 9.73 -15.85 -33.04
CA TYR A 218 9.71 -17.26 -32.68
C TYR A 218 10.36 -18.10 -33.77
N ASP A 219 11.25 -19.02 -33.42
CA ASP A 219 11.82 -19.96 -34.38
C ASP A 219 10.84 -21.08 -34.76
N GLY A 220 11.28 -21.99 -35.64
CA GLY A 220 10.49 -23.15 -36.05
C GLY A 220 10.16 -24.14 -34.92
N SER A 221 10.86 -24.06 -33.78
CA SER A 221 10.56 -24.82 -32.56
C SER A 221 9.58 -24.08 -31.64
N ASN A 222 9.05 -22.94 -32.09
CA ASN A 222 8.16 -22.08 -31.32
C ASN A 222 8.82 -21.52 -30.04
N LEU A 223 10.13 -21.28 -30.08
CA LEU A 223 10.88 -20.65 -29.02
C LEU A 223 11.28 -19.23 -29.40
N THR A 224 11.26 -18.33 -28.42
CA THR A 224 11.77 -16.96 -28.57
C THR A 224 12.82 -16.68 -27.50
N THR A 225 13.82 -15.89 -27.86
CA THR A 225 14.84 -15.39 -26.92
C THR A 225 14.40 -14.08 -26.29
N LEU A 226 14.81 -13.85 -25.05
CA LEU A 226 14.71 -12.53 -24.43
C LEU A 226 15.45 -11.50 -25.28
N ARG A 227 14.90 -10.27 -25.32
CA ARG A 227 15.52 -9.16 -26.04
C ARG A 227 16.81 -8.77 -25.33
N LYS A 228 17.89 -8.63 -26.11
CA LYS A 228 19.23 -8.30 -25.63
C LYS A 228 19.72 -6.95 -26.13
N TYR A 229 19.15 -6.46 -27.23
CA TYR A 229 19.61 -5.23 -27.86
C TYR A 229 18.47 -4.20 -27.96
N PRO A 230 18.73 -2.93 -27.64
CA PRO A 230 17.81 -1.84 -27.90
C PRO A 230 17.66 -1.59 -29.42
N ALA A 231 16.70 -0.75 -29.79
CA ALA A 231 16.44 -0.40 -31.19
C ALA A 231 17.35 0.73 -31.70
N TYR A 232 18.66 0.62 -31.50
CA TYR A 232 19.68 1.48 -32.13
C TYR A 232 20.85 0.66 -32.71
N ASP A 233 21.71 1.31 -33.48
CA ASP A 233 22.92 0.75 -34.07
C ASP A 233 23.98 0.43 -33.00
N VAL A 234 23.87 -0.73 -32.35
CA VAL A 234 24.80 -1.11 -31.26
C VAL A 234 26.22 -1.42 -31.73
N GLU A 235 26.44 -1.61 -33.03
CA GLU A 235 27.74 -2.01 -33.61
C GLU A 235 28.47 -0.85 -34.30
N GLY A 236 27.80 0.29 -34.54
CA GLY A 236 28.38 1.50 -35.14
C GLY A 236 28.62 1.42 -36.66
N ASN A 237 28.05 0.42 -37.33
CA ASN A 237 28.22 0.18 -38.77
C ASN A 237 27.02 0.64 -39.62
N GLY A 238 26.02 1.27 -39.00
CA GLY A 238 24.70 1.57 -39.53
C GLY A 238 23.64 0.59 -39.01
N TYR A 239 22.44 1.09 -38.72
CA TYR A 239 21.35 0.35 -38.07
C TYR A 239 20.92 -0.91 -38.83
N HIS A 240 20.95 -0.83 -40.16
CA HIS A 240 20.59 -1.92 -41.07
C HIS A 240 21.76 -2.85 -41.43
N ASN A 241 22.97 -2.49 -41.02
CA ASN A 241 24.19 -3.28 -41.24
C ASN A 241 24.58 -4.07 -39.99
N ASN A 242 23.76 -4.04 -38.94
CA ASN A 242 24.01 -4.84 -37.75
C ASN A 242 23.96 -6.34 -38.05
N SER A 243 24.76 -7.08 -37.30
CA SER A 243 24.82 -8.54 -37.39
C SER A 243 23.45 -9.19 -37.19
N LEU A 244 23.30 -10.40 -37.75
CA LEU A 244 22.09 -11.20 -37.58
C LEU A 244 21.74 -11.43 -36.09
N GLU A 245 22.73 -11.62 -35.22
CA GLU A 245 22.51 -11.82 -33.78
C GLU A 245 21.89 -10.57 -33.15
N VAL A 246 22.34 -9.37 -33.54
CA VAL A 246 21.75 -8.12 -33.08
C VAL A 246 20.32 -7.98 -33.59
N VAL A 247 20.09 -8.12 -34.90
CA VAL A 247 18.76 -7.94 -35.51
C VAL A 247 17.75 -8.94 -34.96
N LYS A 248 18.16 -10.21 -34.77
CA LYS A 248 17.30 -11.27 -34.23
C LYS A 248 16.93 -11.04 -32.76
N ASN A 249 17.81 -10.44 -31.95
CA ASN A 249 17.60 -10.25 -30.50
C ASN A 249 17.28 -8.81 -30.09
N ARG A 250 17.05 -7.94 -31.07
CA ARG A 250 16.66 -6.54 -30.89
C ARG A 250 15.21 -6.40 -30.43
N CYS A 251 14.94 -5.34 -29.68
CA CYS A 251 13.60 -4.88 -29.33
C CYS A 251 12.73 -4.67 -30.57
N LEU A 252 11.53 -5.27 -30.56
CA LEU A 252 10.52 -5.08 -31.58
C LEU A 252 9.61 -3.89 -31.21
N PRO A 253 8.99 -3.22 -32.19
CA PRO A 253 8.13 -2.08 -31.91
C PRO A 253 6.84 -2.52 -31.21
N ASP A 254 6.33 -1.68 -30.30
CA ASP A 254 5.05 -1.90 -29.66
C ASP A 254 3.88 -1.51 -30.58
N SER A 255 3.69 -2.30 -31.63
CA SER A 255 2.75 -2.03 -32.71
C SER A 255 2.09 -3.31 -33.22
N ALA A 256 0.83 -3.19 -33.64
CA ALA A 256 0.12 -4.22 -34.38
C ALA A 256 0.49 -4.23 -35.88
N TYR A 257 1.15 -3.17 -36.38
CA TYR A 257 1.45 -3.02 -37.80
C TYR A 257 2.74 -3.72 -38.20
N ILE A 258 2.63 -4.73 -39.07
CA ILE A 258 3.76 -5.55 -39.50
C ILE A 258 4.88 -4.75 -40.19
N GLY A 259 4.52 -3.66 -40.87
CA GLY A 259 5.51 -2.79 -41.52
C GLY A 259 6.45 -2.11 -40.51
N ASP A 260 6.02 -1.92 -39.26
CA ASP A 260 6.89 -1.41 -38.20
C ASP A 260 7.93 -2.44 -37.81
N VAL A 261 7.49 -3.69 -37.66
CA VAL A 261 8.38 -4.82 -37.38
C VAL A 261 9.41 -4.98 -38.51
N GLN A 262 8.97 -4.93 -39.76
CA GLN A 262 9.86 -4.99 -40.92
C GLN A 262 10.86 -3.82 -40.94
N THR A 263 10.42 -2.60 -40.64
CA THR A 263 11.29 -1.42 -40.58
C THR A 263 12.37 -1.60 -39.50
N THR A 264 12.00 -2.10 -38.32
CA THR A 264 12.92 -2.37 -37.21
C THR A 264 13.92 -3.51 -37.53
N LEU A 265 13.50 -4.53 -38.26
CA LEU A 265 14.38 -5.63 -38.69
C LEU A 265 15.29 -5.25 -39.87
N GLY A 266 14.89 -4.26 -40.68
CA GLY A 266 15.66 -3.79 -41.82
C GLY A 266 15.74 -4.81 -42.97
N PRO A 267 16.75 -4.71 -43.84
CA PRO A 267 16.86 -5.54 -45.05
C PRO A 267 17.02 -7.03 -44.77
N LEU A 268 17.50 -7.41 -43.58
CA LEU A 268 17.56 -8.81 -43.16
C LEU A 268 16.18 -9.40 -42.89
N GLY A 269 15.18 -8.58 -42.53
CA GLY A 269 13.80 -8.98 -42.25
C GLY A 269 12.92 -9.00 -43.49
N THR A 270 12.96 -10.09 -44.26
CA THR A 270 12.05 -10.24 -45.43
C THR A 270 10.76 -10.95 -45.02
N ILE A 271 9.60 -10.34 -45.29
CA ILE A 271 8.29 -10.97 -45.07
C ILE A 271 8.09 -12.07 -46.13
N VAL A 272 7.75 -13.28 -45.68
CA VAL A 272 7.52 -14.44 -46.55
C VAL A 272 6.03 -14.72 -46.74
N THR A 273 5.22 -14.54 -45.68
CA THR A 273 3.76 -14.78 -45.71
C THR A 273 3.02 -13.89 -44.72
N ASN A 274 1.77 -13.54 -45.08
CA ASN A 274 0.71 -12.89 -44.29
C ASN A 274 1.01 -11.48 -43.75
N ASN A 275 0.01 -10.59 -43.83
CA ASN A 275 0.00 -9.25 -43.24
C ASN A 275 -0.80 -9.24 -41.91
N SER A 276 -0.58 -10.22 -41.04
CA SER A 276 -1.35 -10.41 -39.79
C SER A 276 -0.51 -11.05 -38.69
N ILE A 277 -1.08 -11.23 -37.48
CA ILE A 277 -0.46 -12.09 -36.45
C ILE A 277 -0.08 -13.44 -37.07
N GLY A 278 1.11 -13.94 -36.72
CA GLY A 278 1.66 -15.16 -37.31
C GLY A 278 2.43 -14.93 -38.62
N SER A 279 2.67 -13.67 -39.02
CA SER A 279 3.57 -13.33 -40.13
C SER A 279 4.92 -14.02 -39.98
N VAL A 280 5.42 -14.54 -41.10
CA VAL A 280 6.71 -15.23 -41.15
C VAL A 280 7.76 -14.32 -41.78
N PHE A 281 8.82 -14.04 -41.03
CA PHE A 281 10.03 -13.37 -41.48
C PHE A 281 11.12 -14.38 -41.80
N ARG A 282 11.78 -14.23 -42.94
CA ARG A 282 12.99 -15.00 -43.25
C ARG A 282 14.20 -14.18 -42.85
N LEU A 283 14.96 -14.69 -41.89
CA LEU A 283 16.25 -14.16 -41.47
C LEU A 283 17.30 -15.25 -41.71
N ASP A 284 18.33 -14.96 -42.52
CA ASP A 284 19.42 -15.89 -42.81
C ASP A 284 18.97 -17.30 -43.25
N GLY A 285 18.02 -17.33 -44.20
CA GLY A 285 17.48 -18.58 -44.72
C GLY A 285 16.55 -19.35 -43.78
N LYS A 286 16.37 -18.90 -42.54
CA LYS A 286 15.47 -19.49 -41.53
C LYS A 286 14.20 -18.67 -41.39
N ASN A 287 13.09 -19.37 -41.20
CA ASN A 287 11.79 -18.75 -40.98
C ASN A 287 11.56 -18.50 -39.49
N TYR A 288 11.09 -17.31 -39.16
CA TYR A 288 10.72 -16.89 -37.83
C TYR A 288 9.31 -16.31 -37.83
N THR A 289 8.50 -16.65 -36.83
CA THR A 289 7.12 -16.20 -36.72
C THR A 289 7.02 -15.03 -35.76
N TRP A 290 6.35 -13.96 -36.15
CA TRP A 290 5.99 -12.87 -35.25
C TRP A 290 4.61 -13.14 -34.64
N LYS A 291 4.53 -13.06 -33.29
CA LYS A 291 3.30 -13.34 -32.53
C LYS A 291 2.78 -12.12 -31.76
N GLY A 292 3.41 -10.96 -31.93
CA GLY A 292 3.14 -9.76 -31.15
C GLY A 292 4.40 -9.23 -30.46
N PRO A 293 4.34 -8.00 -29.91
CA PRO A 293 5.47 -7.37 -29.23
C PRO A 293 5.75 -7.94 -27.84
N TYR A 294 4.78 -8.60 -27.23
CA TYR A 294 4.89 -9.17 -25.89
C TYR A 294 4.52 -10.64 -25.88
N ARG A 295 4.98 -11.33 -24.83
CA ARG A 295 4.51 -12.67 -24.46
C ARG A 295 4.04 -12.65 -23.03
N THR A 296 3.02 -13.44 -22.72
CA THR A 296 2.60 -13.58 -21.33
C THR A 296 3.61 -14.40 -20.53
N SER A 297 3.69 -14.13 -19.24
CA SER A 297 4.47 -14.91 -18.29
C SER A 297 3.53 -15.41 -17.19
N ALA A 298 3.61 -16.71 -16.90
CA ALA A 298 2.79 -17.37 -15.87
C ALA A 298 1.29 -17.06 -16.00
N LEU A 299 0.73 -17.12 -17.21
CA LEU A 299 -0.67 -16.77 -17.49
C LEU A 299 -1.67 -17.49 -16.58
N GLY A 300 -1.41 -18.75 -16.21
CA GLY A 300 -2.26 -19.52 -15.30
C GLY A 300 -2.30 -19.00 -13.85
N LEU A 301 -1.42 -18.08 -13.48
CA LEU A 301 -1.39 -17.44 -12.16
C LEU A 301 -2.01 -16.03 -12.17
N TRP A 302 -2.34 -15.49 -13.35
CA TRP A 302 -2.88 -14.14 -13.47
C TRP A 302 -4.18 -13.98 -12.69
N GLN A 303 -4.32 -12.80 -12.08
CA GLN A 303 -5.43 -12.40 -11.24
C GLN A 303 -6.40 -11.45 -11.98
N ILE A 304 -6.24 -11.39 -13.30
CA ILE A 304 -7.00 -10.59 -14.25
C ILE A 304 -7.28 -11.44 -15.49
N ALA A 305 -8.47 -11.28 -16.07
CA ALA A 305 -8.89 -12.06 -17.24
C ALA A 305 -9.81 -11.25 -18.16
N GLY A 306 -10.26 -11.88 -19.25
CA GLY A 306 -11.31 -11.35 -20.13
C GLY A 306 -11.03 -9.93 -20.61
N GLN A 307 -12.06 -9.09 -20.56
CA GLN A 307 -11.98 -7.71 -21.04
C GLN A 307 -11.13 -6.80 -20.13
N ALA A 308 -10.88 -7.19 -18.88
CA ALA A 308 -10.06 -6.41 -17.96
C ALA A 308 -8.58 -6.39 -18.36
N VAL A 309 -8.12 -7.39 -19.13
CA VAL A 309 -6.76 -7.44 -19.69
C VAL A 309 -6.46 -6.23 -20.57
N PHE A 310 -7.49 -5.63 -21.18
CA PHE A 310 -7.35 -4.58 -22.19
C PHE A 310 -7.92 -3.23 -21.72
N GLY A 311 -7.44 -2.15 -22.34
CA GLY A 311 -7.90 -0.78 -22.11
C GLY A 311 -7.06 -0.02 -21.08
N LYS A 312 -7.60 1.10 -20.60
CA LYS A 312 -6.88 2.08 -19.76
C LYS A 312 -6.22 1.45 -18.51
N TYR A 313 -6.91 0.52 -17.86
CA TYR A 313 -6.46 -0.13 -16.62
C TYR A 313 -5.96 -1.57 -16.85
N GLY A 314 -5.91 -2.01 -18.10
CA GLY A 314 -5.47 -3.35 -18.49
C GLY A 314 -3.96 -3.49 -18.54
N VAL A 315 -3.51 -4.70 -18.82
CA VAL A 315 -2.10 -4.99 -19.12
C VAL A 315 -1.71 -4.35 -20.47
N PHE A 316 -2.63 -4.38 -21.42
CA PHE A 316 -2.48 -3.82 -22.76
C PHE A 316 -3.56 -2.77 -23.01
N GLN A 317 -3.28 -1.77 -23.84
CA GLN A 317 -4.32 -0.85 -24.27
C GLN A 317 -5.19 -1.46 -25.38
N LYS A 318 -4.62 -2.31 -26.23
CA LYS A 318 -5.31 -2.84 -27.41
C LYS A 318 -4.94 -4.30 -27.70
N SER A 319 -5.82 -4.96 -28.45
CA SER A 319 -5.64 -6.33 -28.97
C SER A 319 -5.46 -6.28 -30.47
N ILE A 320 -4.53 -7.08 -31.01
CA ILE A 320 -4.23 -7.08 -32.45
C ILE A 320 -5.41 -7.65 -33.26
N ASP A 321 -6.11 -8.67 -32.75
CA ASP A 321 -7.24 -9.33 -33.44
C ASP A 321 -8.62 -8.96 -32.87
N GLY A 322 -8.67 -8.02 -31.92
CA GLY A 322 -9.90 -7.64 -31.22
C GLY A 322 -10.40 -8.68 -30.21
N SER A 323 -9.67 -9.79 -30.00
CA SER A 323 -10.00 -10.78 -28.98
C SER A 323 -9.55 -10.36 -27.58
N VAL A 324 -10.00 -11.11 -26.57
CA VAL A 324 -9.55 -10.97 -25.17
C VAL A 324 -8.35 -11.86 -24.84
N ASN A 325 -7.66 -12.40 -25.84
CA ASN A 325 -6.49 -13.24 -25.61
C ASN A 325 -5.26 -12.36 -25.28
N PRO A 326 -4.68 -12.46 -24.07
CA PRO A 326 -3.53 -11.64 -23.68
C PRO A 326 -2.28 -11.88 -24.53
N GLU A 327 -2.17 -13.01 -25.24
CA GLU A 327 -1.06 -13.27 -26.17
C GLU A 327 -1.06 -12.35 -27.39
N PHE A 328 -2.16 -11.65 -27.67
CA PHE A 328 -2.31 -10.73 -28.81
C PHE A 328 -2.34 -9.27 -28.39
N GLY A 329 -1.86 -8.96 -27.19
CA GLY A 329 -1.80 -7.60 -26.67
C GLY A 329 -0.67 -6.76 -27.25
N TYR A 330 -0.96 -5.47 -27.47
CA TYR A 330 0.01 -4.43 -27.82
C TYR A 330 -0.40 -3.10 -27.18
N GLN A 331 0.45 -2.09 -27.29
CA GLN A 331 0.41 -0.86 -26.49
C GLN A 331 0.38 -1.21 -25.01
N ALA A 332 1.41 -1.90 -24.53
CA ALA A 332 1.44 -2.33 -23.14
C ALA A 332 1.54 -1.15 -22.18
N ASN A 333 0.90 -1.28 -21.02
CA ASN A 333 1.10 -0.37 -19.91
C ASN A 333 2.38 -0.71 -19.13
N LEU A 334 3.25 -1.61 -19.62
CA LEU A 334 4.50 -2.00 -18.96
C LEU A 334 5.46 -0.81 -18.88
N TYR A 335 5.86 -0.44 -17.66
CA TYR A 335 6.78 0.68 -17.43
C TYR A 335 8.23 0.34 -17.85
N PRO A 336 9.01 1.32 -18.30
CA PRO A 336 8.56 2.54 -18.98
C PRO A 336 7.91 2.19 -20.33
N ARG A 337 6.87 2.93 -20.72
CA ARG A 337 6.16 2.66 -21.98
C ARG A 337 6.93 3.20 -23.19
N ALA A 338 7.54 4.37 -23.03
CA ALA A 338 8.46 5.00 -23.97
C ALA A 338 9.44 5.88 -23.19
N GLN A 339 10.65 6.11 -23.72
CA GLN A 339 11.62 7.03 -23.13
C GLN A 339 12.64 7.52 -24.16
N THR A 340 13.33 8.61 -23.86
CA THR A 340 14.56 9.01 -24.54
C THR A 340 15.75 8.28 -23.94
N ILE A 341 16.79 8.07 -24.73
CA ILE A 341 18.05 7.47 -24.29
C ILE A 341 19.19 8.37 -24.76
N SER A 342 20.21 8.52 -23.92
CA SER A 342 21.44 9.22 -24.30
C SER A 342 22.22 8.42 -25.34
N LEU A 343 22.39 8.99 -26.54
CA LEU A 343 23.10 8.39 -27.66
C LEU A 343 24.22 9.30 -28.14
N GLN A 344 25.26 8.71 -28.74
CA GLN A 344 26.36 9.46 -29.36
C GLN A 344 25.96 10.02 -30.72
N SER A 345 26.67 11.06 -31.19
CA SER A 345 26.52 11.58 -32.54
C SER A 345 26.73 10.49 -33.60
N GLN A 346 26.04 10.62 -34.73
CA GLN A 346 26.02 9.70 -35.89
C GLN A 346 25.39 8.33 -35.63
N MET A 347 24.88 8.06 -34.43
CA MET A 347 24.17 6.82 -34.13
C MET A 347 22.81 6.80 -34.83
N GLU A 348 22.53 5.72 -35.57
CA GLU A 348 21.21 5.46 -36.14
C GLU A 348 20.32 4.71 -35.14
N TYR A 349 19.04 5.06 -35.05
CA TYR A 349 18.10 4.47 -34.10
C TYR A 349 16.65 4.56 -34.57
N MET A 350 15.75 3.81 -33.93
CA MET A 350 14.31 3.92 -34.16
C MET A 350 13.68 4.88 -33.15
N GLY A 351 13.13 6.00 -33.62
CA GLY A 351 12.59 7.04 -32.76
C GLY A 351 11.44 7.85 -33.38
N SER A 352 10.70 8.57 -32.55
CA SER A 352 9.64 9.50 -32.96
C SER A 352 9.59 10.74 -32.06
N ALA A 353 9.13 11.87 -32.62
CA ALA A 353 8.99 13.11 -31.87
C ALA A 353 7.93 13.02 -30.75
N ALA A 354 6.87 12.22 -30.95
CA ALA A 354 5.87 11.92 -29.91
C ALA A 354 6.07 10.50 -29.37
N ALA A 355 5.89 10.32 -28.06
CA ALA A 355 6.20 9.09 -27.33
C ALA A 355 5.54 7.82 -27.89
N PHE A 356 4.25 7.91 -28.24
CA PHE A 356 3.44 6.79 -28.69
C PHE A 356 3.16 6.80 -30.20
N ALA A 357 3.84 7.68 -30.94
CA ALA A 357 3.78 7.69 -32.40
C ALA A 357 4.63 6.56 -32.99
N ARG A 358 4.36 6.28 -34.27
CA ARG A 358 5.11 5.32 -35.09
C ARG A 358 6.60 5.68 -35.09
N LYS A 359 7.46 4.72 -34.77
CA LYS A 359 8.91 4.88 -34.77
C LYS A 359 9.48 4.76 -36.18
N GLU A 360 10.43 5.61 -36.50
CA GLU A 360 11.14 5.61 -37.79
C GLU A 360 12.65 5.64 -37.58
N LYS A 361 13.42 5.25 -38.59
CA LYS A 361 14.87 5.39 -38.53
C LYS A 361 15.25 6.87 -38.47
N LYS A 362 16.00 7.25 -37.44
CA LYS A 362 16.60 8.56 -37.23
C LYS A 362 18.11 8.41 -37.08
N ILE A 363 18.81 9.53 -37.21
CA ILE A 363 20.25 9.65 -36.95
C ILE A 363 20.48 10.75 -35.93
N MET A 364 21.34 10.50 -34.95
CA MET A 364 21.77 11.52 -34.00
C MET A 364 22.70 12.51 -34.69
N LEU A 365 22.28 13.77 -34.84
CA LEU A 365 23.14 14.81 -35.45
C LEU A 365 24.25 15.27 -34.48
N ALA A 366 23.99 15.17 -33.17
CA ALA A 366 24.93 15.45 -32.09
C ALA A 366 24.68 14.45 -30.96
N SER A 367 25.67 14.25 -30.07
CA SER A 367 25.48 13.45 -28.86
C SER A 367 24.46 14.10 -27.93
N GLY A 368 23.58 13.32 -27.32
CA GLY A 368 22.53 13.82 -26.44
C GLY A 368 21.36 12.86 -26.31
N GLU A 369 20.22 13.38 -25.86
CA GLU A 369 18.98 12.59 -25.78
C GLU A 369 18.40 12.31 -27.17
N SER A 370 18.07 11.05 -27.40
CA SER A 370 17.35 10.61 -28.59
C SER A 370 15.93 11.22 -28.64
N MET A 371 15.28 11.12 -29.80
CA MET A 371 13.82 11.14 -29.83
C MET A 371 13.24 9.96 -29.04
N TYR A 372 11.93 9.95 -28.77
CA TYR A 372 11.32 8.87 -27.99
C TYR A 372 11.48 7.52 -28.70
N MET A 373 12.01 6.55 -27.96
CA MET A 373 12.11 5.15 -28.33
C MET A 373 11.07 4.33 -27.56
N ASP A 374 10.72 3.15 -28.07
CA ASP A 374 9.81 2.24 -27.36
C ASP A 374 10.46 1.70 -26.07
N GLY A 375 9.64 1.50 -25.04
CA GLY A 375 10.06 1.14 -23.69
C GLY A 375 10.92 -0.12 -23.56
N CYS A 376 10.82 -1.05 -24.53
CA CYS A 376 11.68 -2.22 -24.59
C CYS A 376 13.16 -1.82 -24.60
N SER A 377 13.53 -0.77 -25.33
CA SER A 377 14.93 -0.34 -25.44
C SER A 377 15.48 0.05 -24.06
N THR A 378 14.70 0.78 -23.27
CA THR A 378 15.06 1.16 -21.90
C THR A 378 15.09 -0.06 -20.97
N ARG A 379 14.14 -0.99 -21.07
CA ARG A 379 14.13 -2.21 -20.25
C ARG A 379 15.31 -3.14 -20.55
N VAL A 380 15.78 -3.20 -21.80
CA VAL A 380 16.98 -3.96 -22.13
C VAL A 380 18.25 -3.31 -21.55
N ILE A 381 18.34 -1.98 -21.62
CA ILE A 381 19.49 -1.22 -21.09
C ILE A 381 19.48 -1.22 -19.55
N ARG A 382 18.28 -1.17 -18.94
CA ARG A 382 18.06 -1.12 -17.49
C ARG A 382 17.02 -2.19 -17.07
N PRO A 383 17.38 -3.48 -17.00
CA PRO A 383 16.44 -4.58 -16.74
C PRO A 383 15.69 -4.53 -15.40
N SER A 384 16.23 -3.79 -14.42
CA SER A 384 15.63 -3.59 -13.10
C SER A 384 14.62 -2.44 -13.05
N VAL A 385 14.57 -1.57 -14.07
CA VAL A 385 13.80 -0.30 -14.03
C VAL A 385 12.31 -0.52 -13.81
N ASN A 386 11.80 -1.67 -14.24
CA ASN A 386 10.39 -2.02 -14.17
C ASN A 386 10.08 -3.05 -13.08
N LYS A 387 11.05 -3.39 -12.22
CA LYS A 387 10.88 -4.45 -11.22
C LYS A 387 10.43 -3.88 -9.88
N CYS A 388 9.51 -4.60 -9.25
CA CYS A 388 8.91 -4.18 -7.99
C CYS A 388 8.43 -5.35 -7.13
N ASN A 389 8.01 -5.01 -5.91
CA ASN A 389 7.11 -5.80 -5.08
C ASN A 389 6.15 -4.84 -4.36
N VAL A 390 5.05 -5.33 -3.80
CA VAL A 390 4.06 -4.48 -3.14
C VAL A 390 3.40 -5.20 -1.97
N THR A 391 3.06 -4.47 -0.92
CA THR A 391 2.39 -5.03 0.26
C THR A 391 0.98 -5.55 -0.07
N ALA A 392 0.75 -6.82 0.22
CA ALA A 392 -0.58 -7.41 0.25
C ALA A 392 -1.33 -6.90 1.50
N ASP A 393 -0.67 -7.00 2.67
CA ASP A 393 -1.17 -6.45 3.92
C ASP A 393 -0.05 -5.95 4.84
N LEU A 394 -0.45 -5.10 5.78
CA LEU A 394 0.33 -4.61 6.91
C LEU A 394 -0.42 -5.00 8.19
N GLU A 395 0.25 -5.72 9.07
CA GLU A 395 -0.28 -6.13 10.37
C GLU A 395 0.46 -5.42 11.50
N VAL A 396 -0.29 -4.81 12.42
CA VAL A 396 0.23 -4.27 13.68
C VAL A 396 -0.15 -5.24 14.79
N TYR A 397 0.83 -5.69 15.57
CA TYR A 397 0.61 -6.59 16.69
C TYR A 397 1.54 -6.25 17.86
N TYR A 398 1.22 -6.72 19.06
CA TYR A 398 2.12 -6.67 20.20
C TYR A 398 2.31 -8.06 20.80
N LEU A 399 3.35 -8.23 21.61
CA LEU A 399 3.56 -9.44 22.41
C LEU A 399 2.92 -9.27 23.80
N ASP A 400 2.08 -10.23 24.20
CA ASP A 400 1.55 -10.27 25.56
C ASP A 400 2.60 -10.74 26.58
N GLU A 401 2.21 -10.85 27.85
CA GLU A 401 3.09 -11.26 28.95
C GLU A 401 3.66 -12.69 28.78
N ASN A 402 3.07 -13.50 27.89
CA ASN A 402 3.51 -14.85 27.56
C ASN A 402 4.22 -14.93 26.20
N GLU A 403 4.68 -13.79 25.66
CA GLU A 403 5.29 -13.67 24.33
C GLU A 403 4.37 -14.10 23.17
N LYS A 404 3.04 -14.13 23.39
CA LYS A 404 2.09 -14.48 22.34
C LYS A 404 1.74 -13.24 21.52
N GLU A 405 1.71 -13.41 20.20
CA GLU A 405 1.28 -12.36 19.28
C GLU A 405 -0.22 -12.04 19.45
N VAL A 406 -0.52 -10.77 19.73
CA VAL A 406 -1.87 -10.23 19.74
C VAL A 406 -1.99 -9.24 18.60
N SER A 407 -2.64 -9.67 17.51
CA SER A 407 -2.92 -8.82 16.35
C SER A 407 -3.93 -7.74 16.72
N VAL A 408 -3.58 -6.48 16.45
CA VAL A 408 -4.39 -5.30 16.76
C VAL A 408 -5.09 -4.78 15.50
N LEU A 409 -4.37 -4.79 14.38
CA LEU A 409 -4.86 -4.29 13.11
C LEU A 409 -4.26 -5.10 11.97
N LYS A 410 -5.09 -5.43 10.98
CA LYS A 410 -4.66 -5.90 9.67
C LYS A 410 -5.18 -4.98 8.59
N ASN A 411 -4.28 -4.21 7.99
CA ASN A 411 -4.59 -3.21 6.98
C ASN A 411 -4.19 -3.71 5.59
N LYS A 412 -5.17 -3.84 4.69
CA LYS A 412 -4.93 -4.13 3.26
C LYS A 412 -4.86 -2.87 2.40
N PHE A 413 -5.36 -1.75 2.91
CA PHE A 413 -5.54 -0.49 2.19
C PHE A 413 -4.21 0.22 1.88
N LEU A 414 -3.30 0.25 2.83
CA LEU A 414 -2.01 0.92 2.72
C LEU A 414 -1.02 0.09 1.89
N LYS A 415 -0.43 0.72 0.87
CA LYS A 415 0.46 0.06 -0.08
C LYS A 415 1.88 0.64 -0.01
N ILE A 416 2.84 -0.20 0.33
CA ILE A 416 4.27 0.10 0.14
C ILE A 416 4.74 -0.70 -1.07
N GLN A 417 5.16 0.01 -2.11
CA GLN A 417 5.74 -0.55 -3.31
C GLN A 417 7.26 -0.50 -3.21
N LEU A 418 7.91 -1.66 -3.18
CA LEU A 418 9.36 -1.75 -3.24
C LEU A 418 9.80 -1.72 -4.69
N ILE A 419 10.82 -0.92 -4.98
CA ILE A 419 11.47 -0.84 -6.30
C ILE A 419 12.94 -1.21 -6.18
N GLU A 420 13.53 -1.67 -7.28
CA GLU A 420 14.98 -1.90 -7.34
C GLU A 420 15.77 -0.61 -7.08
N GLU A 421 16.99 -0.80 -6.56
CA GLU A 421 17.92 0.29 -6.29
C GLU A 421 18.10 1.14 -7.55
N GLN A 422 17.69 2.40 -7.48
CA GLN A 422 18.28 3.40 -8.35
C GLN A 422 19.56 3.86 -7.63
N ASN A 423 20.70 3.82 -8.32
CA ASN A 423 21.94 4.45 -7.86
C ASN A 423 21.73 5.97 -7.76
N VAL A 424 20.98 6.42 -6.77
CA VAL A 424 21.01 7.80 -6.31
C VAL A 424 22.03 7.79 -5.19
N TYR A 425 23.25 8.19 -5.52
CA TYR A 425 24.24 8.60 -4.52
C TYR A 425 23.65 9.80 -3.76
N LEU A 426 22.87 9.56 -2.71
CA LEU A 426 22.54 10.59 -1.74
C LEU A 426 23.74 10.75 -0.81
N THR A 427 24.75 11.51 -1.24
CA THR A 427 25.73 12.07 -0.30
C THR A 427 25.06 13.24 0.43
N SER A 428 24.17 12.95 1.38
CA SER A 428 23.45 13.97 2.15
C SER A 428 24.40 14.66 3.14
N ARG A 429 24.70 15.93 2.93
CA ARG A 429 25.26 16.83 3.97
C ARG A 429 24.13 17.23 4.92
N SER A 430 24.43 17.36 6.21
CA SER A 430 23.43 17.75 7.21
C SER A 430 23.24 19.28 7.28
N CYS A 431 22.03 19.72 7.65
CA CYS A 431 21.66 21.15 7.74
C CYS A 431 20.67 21.42 8.89
N GLN A 432 20.43 22.68 9.23
CA GLN A 432 19.34 23.09 10.15
C GLN A 432 18.44 24.17 9.55
N ILE A 433 18.97 24.99 8.65
CA ILE A 433 18.27 26.02 7.89
C ILE A 433 18.81 26.03 6.46
N ASP A 434 18.05 26.58 5.51
CA ASP A 434 18.39 26.56 4.07
C ASP A 434 19.77 27.17 3.77
N SER A 435 20.21 28.17 4.53
CA SER A 435 21.53 28.80 4.38
C SER A 435 22.72 27.90 4.73
N ASN A 436 22.48 26.73 5.32
CA ASN A 436 23.51 25.73 5.61
C ASN A 436 23.77 24.81 4.41
N CYS A 437 22.98 24.93 3.34
CA CYS A 437 23.10 24.17 2.11
C CYS A 437 23.71 25.01 0.97
N GLY A 438 24.15 24.34 -0.09
CA GLY A 438 24.74 25.00 -1.27
C GLY A 438 23.74 25.87 -2.03
N SER A 439 24.25 26.80 -2.84
CA SER A 439 23.42 27.63 -3.72
C SER A 439 22.69 26.74 -4.75
N GLY A 440 21.40 26.51 -4.54
CA GLY A 440 20.61 25.56 -5.34
C GLY A 440 20.11 24.34 -4.55
N GLU A 441 20.33 24.30 -3.24
CA GLU A 441 19.85 23.27 -2.33
C GLU A 441 18.88 23.87 -1.30
N CYS A 442 17.97 23.06 -0.75
CA CYS A 442 17.09 23.37 0.37
C CYS A 442 17.39 22.44 1.54
N CYS A 443 17.16 22.92 2.76
CA CYS A 443 17.29 22.12 3.97
C CYS A 443 15.96 21.45 4.31
N PHE A 444 15.93 20.12 4.33
CA PHE A 444 14.75 19.35 4.71
C PHE A 444 15.14 18.23 5.68
N ASN A 445 14.43 18.08 6.80
CA ASN A 445 14.72 17.04 7.81
C ASN A 445 16.22 16.88 8.17
N HIS A 446 16.90 18.00 8.35
CA HIS A 446 18.33 18.09 8.65
C HIS A 446 19.27 17.57 7.55
N GLN A 447 18.83 17.53 6.30
CA GLN A 447 19.62 17.14 5.13
C GLN A 447 19.46 18.14 3.98
N CYS A 448 20.55 18.39 3.25
CA CYS A 448 20.53 19.24 2.05
C CYS A 448 20.07 18.44 0.83
N PHE A 449 19.06 18.96 0.13
CA PHE A 449 18.51 18.42 -1.10
C PHE A 449 18.61 19.45 -2.21
N GLU A 450 18.90 19.04 -3.45
CA GLU A 450 18.84 19.98 -4.57
C GLU A 450 17.40 20.51 -4.78
N LYS A 451 17.25 21.81 -5.08
CA LYS A 451 15.98 22.47 -5.39
C LYS A 451 15.21 21.77 -6.51
N SER A 452 15.94 21.20 -7.47
CA SER A 452 15.40 20.40 -8.58
C SER A 452 14.67 19.14 -8.11
N MET A 453 15.09 18.56 -6.98
CA MET A 453 14.47 17.36 -6.39
C MET A 453 13.24 17.69 -5.54
N VAL A 454 13.12 18.93 -5.04
CA VAL A 454 12.03 19.37 -4.13
C VAL A 454 11.07 20.38 -4.76
N GLY A 455 10.93 20.39 -6.09
CA GLY A 455 9.88 21.17 -6.78
C GLY A 455 10.23 22.63 -7.10
N GLY A 456 11.51 23.04 -7.02
CA GLY A 456 12.03 24.29 -7.56
C GLY A 456 12.02 25.50 -6.61
N THR A 457 11.33 25.42 -5.47
CA THR A 457 11.25 26.48 -4.43
C THR A 457 11.38 25.86 -3.05
N CYS A 458 12.08 26.51 -2.11
CA CYS A 458 12.23 25.95 -0.76
C CYS A 458 10.93 26.06 0.05
N LEU A 459 10.77 25.21 1.07
CA LEU A 459 9.60 25.19 1.93
C LEU A 459 9.32 26.55 2.61
N SER A 460 10.38 27.33 2.84
CA SER A 460 10.36 28.70 3.33
C SER A 460 9.70 29.71 2.38
N GLU A 461 9.44 29.32 1.13
CA GLU A 461 8.95 30.17 0.03
C GLU A 461 7.55 29.75 -0.49
N MET A 462 6.90 28.72 0.08
CA MET A 462 5.57 28.26 -0.36
C MET A 462 4.41 28.85 0.47
N PRO A 463 3.30 29.32 -0.15
CA PRO A 463 2.09 29.69 0.59
C PRO A 463 1.34 28.44 1.09
N SER A 464 0.98 28.42 2.37
CA SER A 464 0.31 27.28 3.03
C SER A 464 -1.15 27.16 2.62
N GLU A 465 -1.49 26.17 1.78
CA GLU A 465 -2.87 25.70 1.68
C GLU A 465 -3.15 24.68 2.80
N GLY A 466 -3.81 25.12 3.87
CA GLY A 466 -4.15 24.31 5.06
C GLY A 466 -3.95 25.07 6.37
N ASN A 467 -4.53 24.58 7.47
CA ASN A 467 -4.50 25.18 8.83
C ASN A 467 -5.40 26.40 9.05
N ARG A 468 -6.57 26.41 8.42
CA ARG A 468 -7.55 27.48 8.62
C ARG A 468 -8.13 27.43 10.03
N GLN A 469 -8.11 28.55 10.75
CA GLN A 469 -8.64 28.65 12.10
C GLN A 469 -10.18 28.57 12.13
N THR A 470 -10.74 28.22 13.29
CA THR A 470 -12.18 28.27 13.53
C THR A 470 -12.76 29.61 13.07
N GLY A 471 -13.75 29.56 12.16
CA GLY A 471 -14.40 30.73 11.55
C GLY A 471 -13.91 31.11 10.15
N GLU A 472 -12.77 30.57 9.70
CA GLU A 472 -12.23 30.83 8.36
C GLU A 472 -12.89 29.98 7.27
N ASN A 473 -12.88 30.48 6.03
CA ASN A 473 -13.56 29.83 4.90
C ASN A 473 -12.82 28.57 4.43
N CYS A 474 -13.48 27.42 4.39
CA CYS A 474 -12.94 26.13 3.95
C CYS A 474 -13.78 25.54 2.81
N GLN A 475 -13.18 24.79 1.88
CA GLN A 475 -13.93 24.00 0.89
C GLN A 475 -14.16 22.56 1.35
N ASN A 476 -13.21 21.99 2.09
CA ASN A 476 -13.26 20.65 2.63
C ASN A 476 -12.67 20.56 4.05
N ASP A 477 -12.92 19.44 4.72
CA ASP A 477 -12.55 19.21 6.12
C ASP A 477 -11.05 19.29 6.39
N LEU A 478 -10.25 18.91 5.41
CA LEU A 478 -8.80 18.86 5.54
C LEU A 478 -8.16 20.27 5.51
N GLU A 479 -8.93 21.30 5.18
CA GLU A 479 -8.46 22.69 5.21
C GLU A 479 -8.50 23.31 6.61
N CYS A 480 -9.28 22.73 7.53
CA CYS A 480 -9.52 23.25 8.88
C CYS A 480 -8.62 22.61 9.93
N SER A 481 -8.13 23.41 10.88
CA SER A 481 -7.30 22.91 12.00
C SER A 481 -8.01 21.86 12.87
N SER A 482 -9.34 21.91 12.92
CA SER A 482 -10.22 20.99 13.64
C SER A 482 -10.68 19.78 12.81
N LEU A 483 -10.27 19.67 11.54
CA LEU A 483 -10.79 18.70 10.58
C LEU A 483 -12.32 18.74 10.38
N CYS A 484 -12.95 19.87 10.75
CA CYS A 484 -14.37 20.08 10.63
C CYS A 484 -14.62 21.37 9.84
N CYS A 485 -14.90 21.21 8.55
CA CYS A 485 -15.50 22.23 7.70
C CYS A 485 -17.02 22.10 7.78
N SER A 486 -17.67 23.12 8.33
CA SER A 486 -19.12 23.17 8.44
C SER A 486 -19.79 23.37 7.08
N ASN A 487 -21.09 23.14 7.01
CA ASN A 487 -21.91 23.40 5.82
C ASN A 487 -21.89 24.87 5.38
N GLN A 488 -21.60 25.78 6.31
CA GLN A 488 -21.41 27.20 6.04
C GLN A 488 -20.05 27.52 5.38
N LYS A 489 -19.31 26.47 4.97
CA LYS A 489 -17.96 26.56 4.42
C LYS A 489 -17.02 27.29 5.35
N ARG A 490 -17.16 27.05 6.65
CA ARG A 490 -16.30 27.61 7.69
C ARG A 490 -15.77 26.54 8.63
N CYS A 491 -14.54 26.70 9.07
CA CYS A 491 -13.94 25.80 10.06
C CYS A 491 -14.67 25.92 11.40
N ALA A 492 -15.08 24.78 11.96
CA ALA A 492 -15.80 24.68 13.22
C ALA A 492 -15.06 23.76 14.18
N VAL A 493 -15.22 23.95 15.49
CA VAL A 493 -14.47 23.19 16.51
C VAL A 493 -14.91 21.72 16.53
N HIS A 494 -13.95 20.81 16.66
CA HIS A 494 -14.22 19.39 16.92
C HIS A 494 -13.19 18.85 17.93
N ILE A 495 -13.67 18.51 19.12
CA ILE A 495 -12.91 17.94 20.23
C ILE A 495 -13.72 16.76 20.77
N TYR A 496 -13.13 15.57 20.73
CA TYR A 496 -13.73 14.35 21.25
C TYR A 496 -12.75 13.65 22.19
N SER A 497 -12.67 14.15 23.42
CA SER A 497 -11.82 13.61 24.48
C SER A 497 -12.67 13.20 25.71
N GLN A 498 -12.03 12.57 26.70
CA GLN A 498 -12.70 12.20 27.95
C GLN A 498 -13.03 13.42 28.83
N ASP A 499 -12.28 14.51 28.68
CA ASP A 499 -12.38 15.71 29.52
C ASP A 499 -13.23 16.82 28.86
N GLU A 500 -13.35 16.81 27.53
CA GLU A 500 -14.08 17.81 26.76
C GLU A 500 -14.71 17.20 25.49
N LYS A 501 -16.02 17.46 25.30
CA LYS A 501 -16.78 17.00 24.13
C LYS A 501 -17.42 18.19 23.43
N VAL A 502 -16.74 18.71 22.41
CA VAL A 502 -17.26 19.75 21.50
C VAL A 502 -17.37 19.14 20.12
N LEU A 503 -18.58 18.79 19.70
CA LEU A 503 -18.80 18.09 18.44
C LEU A 503 -19.18 19.05 17.31
N CYS A 504 -18.57 18.80 16.16
CA CYS A 504 -18.88 19.39 14.86
C CYS A 504 -20.35 19.18 14.45
N GLY A 505 -20.92 18.01 14.73
CA GLY A 505 -22.36 17.73 14.58
C GLY A 505 -22.89 17.78 13.15
N LYS A 506 -22.19 17.14 12.19
CA LYS A 506 -22.54 17.22 10.76
C LYS A 506 -23.79 16.46 10.38
N SER A 507 -24.59 17.08 9.51
CA SER A 507 -25.83 16.50 9.03
C SER A 507 -25.60 15.38 8.00
N ALA A 508 -26.59 14.51 7.81
CA ALA A 508 -26.52 13.48 6.78
C ALA A 508 -26.27 14.10 5.38
N GLY A 509 -25.35 13.51 4.62
CA GLY A 509 -24.89 13.97 3.31
C GLY A 509 -23.63 14.84 3.33
N GLU A 510 -23.27 15.42 4.48
CA GLU A 510 -22.06 16.23 4.65
C GLU A 510 -20.80 15.38 4.71
N SER A 511 -19.65 15.96 4.35
CA SER A 511 -18.37 15.24 4.40
C SER A 511 -18.01 14.87 5.84
N CYS A 512 -17.43 13.70 6.05
CA CYS A 512 -17.01 13.26 7.38
C CYS A 512 -15.68 12.55 7.33
N ILE A 513 -14.96 12.65 8.46
CA ILE A 513 -13.70 11.96 8.70
C ILE A 513 -13.94 10.69 9.54
N ALA A 514 -14.84 10.78 10.53
CA ALA A 514 -15.30 9.65 11.35
C ALA A 514 -16.75 9.89 11.81
N LYS A 515 -17.37 8.87 12.43
CA LYS A 515 -18.77 8.92 12.89
C LYS A 515 -19.01 10.03 13.93
N GLU A 516 -18.02 10.31 14.76
CA GLU A 516 -18.06 11.35 15.80
C GLU A 516 -18.19 12.76 15.22
N PHE A 517 -17.80 12.95 13.95
CA PHE A 517 -17.99 14.22 13.23
C PHE A 517 -19.43 14.39 12.76
N CYS A 518 -20.19 13.31 12.64
CA CYS A 518 -21.60 13.33 12.30
C CYS A 518 -22.46 13.67 13.52
N GLN A 519 -23.65 14.19 13.27
CA GLN A 519 -24.62 14.47 14.33
C GLN A 519 -25.09 13.18 15.00
N GLU A 520 -25.43 13.28 16.28
CA GLU A 520 -26.06 12.19 17.03
C GLU A 520 -27.56 12.14 16.73
N TYR A 521 -28.07 10.93 16.53
CA TYR A 521 -29.49 10.66 16.35
C TYR A 521 -30.00 9.85 17.54
N GLN A 522 -31.23 10.14 17.96
CA GLN A 522 -31.93 9.36 18.98
C GLN A 522 -32.55 8.13 18.32
N ILE A 523 -31.82 7.00 18.36
CA ILE A 523 -32.24 5.77 17.70
C ILE A 523 -33.03 4.90 18.67
N PRO A 524 -34.28 4.51 18.34
CA PRO A 524 -35.07 3.62 19.19
C PRO A 524 -34.44 2.23 19.17
N THR A 525 -33.88 1.82 20.31
CA THR A 525 -33.28 0.50 20.50
C THR A 525 -34.13 -0.30 21.46
N CYS A 526 -34.64 -1.44 20.99
CA CYS A 526 -35.52 -2.31 21.76
C CYS A 526 -34.75 -3.45 22.42
N TYR A 527 -35.04 -3.70 23.69
CA TYR A 527 -34.46 -4.79 24.48
C TYR A 527 -35.55 -5.68 25.05
N LYS A 528 -35.22 -6.94 25.28
CA LYS A 528 -36.00 -7.81 26.16
C LYS A 528 -35.62 -7.46 27.60
N VAL A 529 -36.54 -6.87 28.35
CA VAL A 529 -36.30 -6.36 29.70
C VAL A 529 -37.04 -7.22 30.71
N LYS A 530 -36.37 -7.56 31.82
CA LYS A 530 -36.95 -8.28 32.96
C LYS A 530 -38.07 -7.46 33.60
N THR A 531 -39.25 -8.05 33.77
CA THR A 531 -40.44 -7.37 34.33
C THR A 531 -40.82 -7.85 35.74
N GLY A 532 -40.15 -8.87 36.26
CA GLY A 532 -40.38 -9.44 37.59
C GLY A 532 -40.37 -10.97 37.58
N ILE A 533 -40.71 -11.59 38.71
CA ILE A 533 -40.79 -13.05 38.86
C ILE A 533 -42.25 -13.40 39.17
N PHE A 534 -42.84 -14.32 38.39
CA PHE A 534 -44.18 -14.84 38.62
C PHE A 534 -44.10 -16.37 38.71
N ASP A 535 -44.65 -16.94 39.80
CA ASP A 535 -44.63 -18.38 40.06
C ASP A 535 -43.23 -19.02 39.95
N GLY A 536 -42.21 -18.33 40.51
CA GLY A 536 -40.81 -18.77 40.49
C GLY A 536 -40.09 -18.64 39.14
N LYS A 537 -40.75 -18.16 38.08
CA LYS A 537 -40.16 -17.96 36.75
C LYS A 537 -39.97 -16.48 36.43
N GLN A 538 -38.81 -16.15 35.84
CA GLN A 538 -38.50 -14.81 35.37
C GLN A 538 -39.44 -14.42 34.21
N THR A 539 -40.08 -13.27 34.32
CA THR A 539 -40.90 -12.65 33.27
C THR A 539 -40.13 -11.53 32.58
N CYS A 540 -40.45 -11.28 31.31
CA CYS A 540 -39.81 -10.24 30.49
C CYS A 540 -40.79 -9.67 29.45
N ALA A 541 -40.50 -8.45 28.99
CA ALA A 541 -41.24 -7.76 27.94
C ALA A 541 -40.29 -6.98 27.02
N ILE A 542 -40.75 -6.63 25.82
CA ILE A 542 -39.99 -5.75 24.93
C ILE A 542 -40.19 -4.31 25.39
N ARG A 543 -39.09 -3.59 25.65
CA ARG A 543 -39.08 -2.16 25.94
C ARG A 543 -38.08 -1.49 25.01
N CYS A 544 -38.47 -0.35 24.44
CA CYS A 544 -37.63 0.42 23.53
C CYS A 544 -37.22 1.73 24.21
N TYR A 545 -35.95 2.08 24.06
CA TYR A 545 -35.36 3.29 24.62
C TYR A 545 -34.64 4.05 23.51
N TYR A 546 -34.63 5.38 23.60
CA TYR A 546 -33.89 6.21 22.68
C TYR A 546 -32.44 6.28 23.14
N LYS A 547 -31.51 5.84 22.28
CA LYS A 547 -30.08 5.91 22.54
C LYS A 547 -29.43 6.94 21.60
N PRO A 548 -28.69 7.94 22.14
CA PRO A 548 -27.90 8.84 21.31
C PRO A 548 -26.82 8.02 20.58
N THR A 549 -26.89 8.03 19.26
CA THR A 549 -25.99 7.27 18.38
C THR A 549 -25.50 8.17 17.26
N PHE A 550 -24.18 8.30 17.10
CA PHE A 550 -23.57 9.04 16.00
C PHE A 550 -24.02 8.52 14.63
N GLY A 551 -24.16 9.43 13.67
CA GLY A 551 -24.33 9.05 12.26
C GLY A 551 -23.12 8.27 11.72
N ASP A 552 -23.39 7.33 10.82
CA ASP A 552 -22.34 6.52 10.21
C ASP A 552 -21.56 7.35 9.19
N CYS A 553 -20.23 7.25 9.20
CA CYS A 553 -19.39 7.88 8.19
C CYS A 553 -19.04 6.87 7.09
N VAL A 554 -19.79 6.88 5.99
CA VAL A 554 -19.65 5.90 4.89
C VAL A 554 -19.26 6.64 3.62
N ASN A 555 -18.18 6.22 2.96
CA ASN A 555 -17.62 6.89 1.78
C ASN A 555 -17.37 8.39 2.01
N PHE A 556 -16.83 8.74 3.19
CA PHE A 556 -16.59 10.13 3.62
C PHE A 556 -17.84 11.00 3.65
N ARG A 557 -19.05 10.42 3.80
CA ARG A 557 -20.30 11.17 4.01
C ARG A 557 -21.08 10.65 5.21
N CYS A 558 -21.61 11.59 5.99
CA CYS A 558 -22.48 11.26 7.11
C CYS A 558 -23.77 10.61 6.60
N GLN A 559 -24.18 9.53 7.25
CA GLN A 559 -25.44 8.84 7.01
C GLN A 559 -26.20 8.69 8.33
N ILE A 560 -27.53 8.61 8.23
CA ILE A 560 -28.36 8.32 9.40
C ILE A 560 -28.09 6.87 9.80
N PRO A 561 -27.78 6.60 11.08
CA PRO A 561 -27.43 5.26 11.51
C PRO A 561 -28.66 4.35 11.43
N ALA A 562 -28.45 3.09 11.05
CA ALA A 562 -29.54 2.14 10.88
C ALA A 562 -30.25 1.86 12.23
N THR A 563 -31.58 1.77 12.21
CA THR A 563 -32.35 1.39 13.40
C THR A 563 -32.19 -0.11 13.66
N PRO A 564 -31.75 -0.54 14.87
CA PRO A 564 -31.62 -1.95 15.21
C PRO A 564 -32.95 -2.70 15.07
N SER A 565 -32.90 -3.97 14.67
CA SER A 565 -34.07 -4.83 14.60
C SER A 565 -34.66 -5.08 16.00
N VAL A 566 -36.00 -5.04 16.12
CA VAL A 566 -36.70 -5.33 17.36
C VAL A 566 -36.50 -6.82 17.75
N PRO A 567 -36.08 -7.13 18.99
CA PRO A 567 -35.95 -8.51 19.44
C PRO A 567 -37.28 -9.27 19.38
N TYR A 568 -37.23 -10.55 19.05
CA TYR A 568 -38.41 -11.42 19.06
C TYR A 568 -38.72 -11.93 20.48
N LEU A 569 -40.00 -11.92 20.87
CA LEU A 569 -40.50 -12.51 22.10
C LEU A 569 -41.79 -13.29 21.81
N ASP A 570 -41.77 -14.60 22.04
CA ASP A 570 -42.97 -15.44 21.95
C ASP A 570 -43.88 -15.19 23.16
N LEU A 571 -45.07 -14.65 22.90
CA LEU A 571 -46.04 -14.32 23.93
C LEU A 571 -46.71 -15.56 24.57
N LYS A 572 -46.64 -16.73 23.92
CA LYS A 572 -47.22 -17.98 24.46
C LYS A 572 -46.23 -18.76 25.31
N ASN A 573 -44.93 -18.65 25.02
CA ASN A 573 -43.86 -19.26 25.81
C ASN A 573 -42.63 -18.32 25.90
N PRO A 574 -42.69 -17.29 26.75
CA PRO A 574 -41.66 -16.26 26.80
C PRO A 574 -40.35 -16.82 27.36
N ASN A 575 -39.32 -16.91 26.51
CA ASN A 575 -37.95 -17.19 26.94
C ASN A 575 -37.28 -15.88 27.40
N CYS A 576 -36.92 -15.80 28.69
CA CYS A 576 -36.36 -14.61 29.32
C CYS A 576 -34.88 -14.78 29.76
N THR A 577 -34.17 -15.79 29.27
CA THR A 577 -32.75 -16.04 29.66
C THR A 577 -31.78 -14.96 29.19
N ASP A 578 -32.10 -14.28 28.09
CA ASP A 578 -31.36 -13.18 27.47
C ASP A 578 -31.90 -11.79 27.87
N ALA A 579 -32.88 -11.73 28.77
CA ALA A 579 -33.47 -10.47 29.20
C ALA A 579 -32.50 -9.68 30.10
N ILE A 580 -32.36 -8.39 29.83
CA ILE A 580 -31.56 -7.46 30.63
C ILE A 580 -32.41 -6.77 31.69
N ASP A 581 -31.77 -6.18 32.70
CA ASP A 581 -32.43 -5.24 33.60
C ASP A 581 -32.71 -3.92 32.88
N ALA A 582 -33.72 -3.18 33.32
CA ALA A 582 -34.09 -1.91 32.69
C ALA A 582 -32.91 -0.93 32.75
N PRO A 583 -32.42 -0.40 31.62
CA PRO A 583 -31.30 0.55 31.64
C PRO A 583 -31.67 1.81 32.43
N THR A 584 -30.80 2.24 33.34
CA THR A 584 -31.03 3.40 34.22
C THR A 584 -30.39 4.69 33.71
N GLN A 585 -29.50 4.62 32.71
CA GLN A 585 -28.84 5.77 32.06
C GLN A 585 -28.55 5.41 30.59
N PHE A 586 -28.61 6.42 29.70
CA PHE A 586 -28.22 6.33 28.29
C PHE A 586 -27.29 7.48 27.91
#